data_AF-A0A843HV00-F1
#
_entry.id   AF-A0A843HV00-F1
#
_cell.length_a   1.000
_cell.length_b   1.000
_cell.length_c   1.000
_cell.angle_alpha   90.00
_cell.angle_beta   90.00
_cell.angle_gamma   90.00
#
_symmetry.space_group_name_H-M   'P 1'
#
loop_
_entity.id
_entity.type
_entity.pdbx_description
1 polymer ?
#
loop_
_entity_poly.entity_id
_entity_poly.type
_entity_poly.pdbx_seq_one_letter_code
_entity_poly.pdbx_strand_id
1 'polypeptide(L)'
;MRCTTEDNRDIRGFNFLIDNCDKDYLYNKFQEFRKLANESGKTYIIRLADSNYYRFEVLMIPNSVTLLSIATARGVNNINLRDFAGLEELATLSCCANQNGKLKELVSQFLGEQKGYESEVVDLEEKKIEIEVNPDCTKVLWSEELKLPEQTEGKWTTSELASTGKLYLKALAGQAKLLTISTERPQNSIKFNSFERLGSLCCFVNILLNKLKDCEGLISAISPFLEKETRTRRRKK
;
A
#
# COMPACT_ATOMS: atom_id res chain seq x y z
N MET A 1 -11.85 14.93 2.75
CA MET A 1 -10.53 15.42 3.23
C MET A 1 -9.67 15.83 2.05
N ARG A 2 -8.79 16.83 2.21
CA ARG A 2 -7.90 17.29 1.13
C ARG A 2 -6.56 16.55 1.21
N CYS A 3 -6.10 16.03 0.08
CA CYS A 3 -4.77 15.45 -0.08
C CYS A 3 -3.96 16.32 -1.04
N THR A 4 -2.80 16.78 -0.59
CA THR A 4 -1.90 17.64 -1.37
C THR A 4 -0.46 17.20 -1.18
N THR A 5 0.32 17.22 -2.27
CA THR A 5 1.76 16.92 -2.24
C THR A 5 2.59 18.02 -1.57
N GLU A 6 2.02 19.23 -1.43
CA GLU A 6 2.68 20.40 -0.84
C GLU A 6 2.82 20.25 0.68
N ASP A 7 1.72 19.92 1.37
CA ASP A 7 1.66 19.83 2.84
C ASP A 7 1.99 18.44 3.40
N ASN A 8 2.20 17.44 2.53
CA ASN A 8 2.50 16.08 2.93
C ASN A 8 3.87 15.63 2.40
N ARG A 9 4.86 15.66 3.31
CA ARG A 9 6.26 15.31 3.05
C ARG A 9 6.48 13.91 2.49
N ASP A 10 5.67 12.94 2.91
CA ASP A 10 5.86 11.52 2.54
C ASP A 10 5.40 11.25 1.10
N ILE A 11 4.46 12.04 0.59
CA ILE A 11 3.93 11.91 -0.78
C ILE A 11 4.44 13.00 -1.73
N ARG A 12 5.25 13.94 -1.22
CA ARG A 12 5.93 14.94 -2.04
C ARG A 12 6.79 14.28 -3.11
N GLY A 13 6.90 14.96 -4.26
CA GLY A 13 7.56 14.43 -5.45
C GLY A 13 6.85 13.22 -6.03
N PHE A 14 5.52 13.16 -5.88
CA PHE A 14 4.74 12.09 -6.48
C PHE A 14 4.96 12.09 -7.99
N ASN A 15 5.43 10.96 -8.51
CA ASN A 15 5.69 10.75 -9.91
C ASN A 15 4.97 9.51 -10.40
N PHE A 16 4.22 9.66 -11.49
CA PHE A 16 3.57 8.56 -12.17
C PHE A 16 4.43 8.20 -13.39
N LEU A 17 5.10 7.05 -13.34
CA LEU A 17 6.17 6.66 -14.26
C LEU A 17 5.66 6.09 -15.59
N ILE A 18 4.41 6.39 -15.93
CA ILE A 18 3.71 5.86 -17.10
C ILE A 18 3.31 7.03 -17.98
N ASP A 19 4.11 7.28 -19.00
CA ASP A 19 3.89 8.37 -19.96
C ASP A 19 2.96 7.97 -21.12
N ASN A 20 2.74 6.66 -21.32
CA ASN A 20 1.89 6.12 -22.37
C ASN A 20 0.87 5.13 -21.79
N CYS A 21 -0.41 5.51 -21.88
CA CYS A 21 -1.54 4.72 -21.40
C CYS A 21 -2.15 3.80 -22.47
N ASP A 22 -1.49 3.62 -23.61
CA ASP A 22 -1.91 2.65 -24.63
C ASP A 22 -1.85 1.21 -24.09
N LYS A 23 -3.00 0.54 -24.11
CA LYS A 23 -3.18 -0.80 -23.54
C LYS A 23 -2.27 -1.83 -24.19
N ASP A 24 -2.17 -1.83 -25.52
CA ASP A 24 -1.47 -2.88 -26.26
C ASP A 24 0.05 -2.73 -26.07
N TYR A 25 0.56 -1.50 -26.09
CA TYR A 25 1.94 -1.18 -25.72
C TYR A 25 2.27 -1.66 -24.31
N LEU A 26 1.46 -1.29 -23.32
CA LEU A 26 1.70 -1.66 -21.92
C LEU A 26 1.60 -3.18 -21.72
N TYR A 27 0.61 -3.83 -22.33
CA TYR A 27 0.45 -5.28 -22.25
C TYR A 27 1.68 -6.00 -22.80
N ASN A 28 2.18 -5.59 -23.96
CA ASN A 28 3.39 -6.16 -24.56
C ASN A 28 4.61 -5.95 -23.66
N LYS A 29 4.76 -4.79 -23.04
CA LYS A 29 5.84 -4.53 -22.06
C LYS A 29 5.74 -5.43 -20.83
N PHE A 30 4.56 -5.62 -20.27
CA PHE A 30 4.38 -6.55 -19.15
C PHE A 30 4.60 -8.01 -19.57
N GLN A 31 4.26 -8.38 -20.80
CA GLN A 31 4.54 -9.71 -21.34
C GLN A 31 6.06 -9.96 -21.47
N GLU A 32 6.83 -8.97 -21.92
CA GLU A 32 8.30 -9.02 -21.96
C GLU A 32 8.88 -9.28 -20.57
N PHE A 33 8.51 -8.47 -19.57
CA PHE A 33 8.97 -8.68 -18.18
C PHE A 33 8.54 -10.03 -17.62
N ARG A 34 7.33 -10.49 -17.94
CA ARG A 34 6.83 -11.79 -17.50
C ARG A 34 7.67 -12.93 -18.07
N LYS A 35 8.03 -12.86 -19.35
CA LYS A 35 8.90 -13.83 -20.01
C LYS A 35 10.27 -13.85 -19.32
N LEU A 36 10.88 -12.68 -19.12
CA LEU A 36 12.17 -12.54 -18.44
C LEU A 36 12.15 -13.11 -17.02
N ALA A 37 11.11 -12.83 -16.23
CA ALA A 37 10.94 -13.36 -14.88
C ALA A 37 10.91 -14.89 -14.86
N ASN A 38 10.18 -15.50 -15.80
CA ASN A 38 10.07 -16.95 -15.90
C ASN A 38 11.37 -17.61 -16.37
N GLU A 39 12.05 -17.03 -17.35
CA GLU A 39 13.30 -17.56 -17.92
C GLU A 39 14.47 -17.44 -16.94
N SER A 40 14.61 -16.30 -16.26
CA SER A 40 15.72 -16.09 -15.32
C SER A 40 15.45 -16.64 -13.92
N GLY A 41 14.21 -17.05 -13.62
CA GLY A 41 13.81 -17.48 -12.28
C GLY A 41 13.88 -16.40 -11.20
N LYS A 42 13.85 -15.11 -11.58
CA LYS A 42 13.97 -13.96 -10.65
C LYS A 42 12.65 -13.19 -10.59
N THR A 43 12.29 -12.67 -9.42
CA THR A 43 11.18 -11.72 -9.29
C THR A 43 11.59 -10.36 -9.86
N TYR A 44 10.82 -9.86 -10.82
CA TYR A 44 10.98 -8.50 -11.35
C TYR A 44 10.02 -7.57 -10.62
N ILE A 45 10.54 -6.43 -10.15
CA ILE A 45 9.77 -5.39 -9.48
C ILE A 45 9.68 -4.21 -10.46
N ILE A 46 8.51 -4.03 -11.07
CA ILE A 46 8.28 -2.94 -12.02
C ILE A 46 7.66 -1.77 -11.25
N ARG A 47 8.37 -0.66 -11.15
CA ARG A 47 7.85 0.56 -10.51
C ARG A 47 6.93 1.30 -11.48
N LEU A 48 5.75 1.68 -11.01
CA LEU A 48 4.75 2.41 -11.80
C LEU A 48 4.48 3.82 -11.26
N ALA A 49 4.65 4.02 -9.95
CA ALA A 49 4.61 5.33 -9.33
C ALA A 49 5.50 5.35 -8.11
N ASP A 50 6.02 6.53 -7.77
CA ASP A 50 6.75 6.75 -6.54
C ASP A 50 6.50 8.15 -5.97
N SER A 51 6.99 8.33 -4.76
CA SER A 51 7.02 9.57 -4.00
C SER A 51 8.20 9.46 -3.03
N ASN A 52 8.41 10.49 -2.21
CA ASN A 52 9.48 10.50 -1.22
C ASN A 52 9.46 9.26 -0.28
N TYR A 53 8.29 8.79 0.13
CA TYR A 53 8.17 7.66 1.06
C TYR A 53 7.51 6.41 0.48
N TYR A 54 6.56 6.51 -0.47
CA TYR A 54 5.82 5.36 -0.98
C TYR A 54 6.10 5.08 -2.45
N ARG A 55 6.01 3.79 -2.83
CA ARG A 55 6.09 3.30 -4.20
C ARG A 55 4.90 2.40 -4.50
N PHE A 56 4.43 2.47 -5.74
CA PHE A 56 3.51 1.52 -6.32
C PHE A 56 4.23 0.67 -7.35
N GLU A 57 4.21 -0.64 -7.15
CA GLU A 57 5.01 -1.59 -7.89
C GLU A 57 4.17 -2.78 -8.34
N VAL A 58 4.59 -3.41 -9.43
CA VAL A 58 4.07 -4.67 -9.93
C VAL A 58 5.13 -5.74 -9.75
N LEU A 59 4.80 -6.78 -8.98
CA LEU A 59 5.69 -7.90 -8.71
C LEU A 59 5.43 -9.05 -9.69
N MET A 60 6.34 -9.27 -10.61
CA MET A 60 6.33 -10.41 -11.51
C MET A 60 7.13 -11.56 -10.93
N ILE A 61 6.44 -12.43 -10.20
CA ILE A 61 7.03 -13.60 -9.57
C ILE A 61 7.13 -14.73 -10.60
N PRO A 62 8.29 -15.39 -10.77
CA PRO A 62 8.50 -16.46 -11.76
C PRO A 62 7.44 -17.55 -11.64
N ASN A 63 6.81 -17.89 -12.78
CA ASN A 63 5.83 -18.96 -12.92
C ASN A 63 4.66 -18.88 -11.91
N SER A 64 4.37 -17.69 -11.39
CA SER A 64 3.34 -17.44 -10.39
C SER A 64 2.51 -16.21 -10.77
N VAL A 65 1.48 -15.93 -9.98
CA VAL A 65 0.65 -14.72 -10.09
C VAL A 65 1.50 -13.45 -10.06
N THR A 66 1.06 -12.42 -10.78
CA THR A 66 1.52 -11.05 -10.53
C THR A 66 0.84 -10.55 -9.25
N LEU A 67 1.54 -9.73 -8.46
CA LEU A 67 0.96 -8.99 -7.35
C LEU A 67 1.14 -7.49 -7.58
N LEU A 68 0.17 -6.71 -7.12
CA LEU A 68 0.37 -5.27 -6.92
C LEU A 68 1.05 -5.07 -5.56
N SER A 69 1.90 -4.06 -5.41
CA SER A 69 2.59 -3.79 -4.16
C SER A 69 2.60 -2.30 -3.85
N ILE A 70 2.29 -1.97 -2.61
CA ILE A 70 2.60 -0.65 -2.04
C ILE A 70 3.75 -0.85 -1.07
N ALA A 71 4.90 -0.26 -1.38
CA ALA A 71 6.12 -0.37 -0.60
C ALA A 71 6.55 1.00 -0.08
N THR A 72 7.30 1.02 1.03
CA THR A 72 8.05 2.23 1.39
C THR A 72 9.31 2.37 0.52
N ALA A 73 9.91 3.56 0.46
CA ALA A 73 11.07 3.84 -0.39
C ALA A 73 12.29 2.93 -0.11
N ARG A 74 12.38 2.36 1.10
CA ARG A 74 13.41 1.38 1.49
C ARG A 74 13.07 -0.07 1.08
N GLY A 75 11.89 -0.34 0.53
CA GLY A 75 11.46 -1.61 -0.06
C GLY A 75 11.13 -2.75 0.91
N VAL A 76 11.67 -2.74 2.14
CA VAL A 76 11.51 -3.82 3.12
C VAL A 76 10.13 -3.83 3.78
N ASN A 77 9.43 -2.70 3.78
CA ASN A 77 8.10 -2.55 4.36
C ASN A 77 7.08 -2.39 3.23
N ASN A 78 6.31 -3.44 2.94
CA ASN A 78 5.36 -3.46 1.83
C ASN A 78 4.12 -4.29 2.13
N ILE A 79 3.04 -3.97 1.43
CA ILE A 79 1.83 -4.78 1.36
C ILE A 79 1.56 -5.16 -0.10
N ASN A 80 1.38 -6.46 -0.33
CA ASN A 80 1.09 -7.03 -1.63
C ASN A 80 -0.40 -7.35 -1.75
N LEU A 81 -0.99 -6.94 -2.86
CA LEU A 81 -2.40 -7.01 -3.17
C LEU A 81 -2.62 -7.88 -4.41
N ARG A 82 -3.76 -8.56 -4.44
CA ARG A 82 -4.09 -9.52 -5.52
C ARG A 82 -4.62 -8.82 -6.77
N ASP A 83 -5.28 -7.70 -6.59
CA ASP A 83 -6.04 -7.00 -7.61
C ASP A 83 -6.19 -5.52 -7.23
N PHE A 84 -6.80 -4.75 -8.13
CA PHE A 84 -7.09 -3.33 -7.90
C PHE A 84 -8.19 -3.13 -6.83
N ALA A 85 -9.07 -4.10 -6.60
CA ALA A 85 -10.05 -4.04 -5.51
C ALA A 85 -9.35 -3.99 -4.15
N GLY A 86 -8.27 -4.77 -3.96
CA GLY A 86 -7.43 -4.67 -2.77
C GLY A 86 -6.76 -3.29 -2.60
N LEU A 87 -6.50 -2.57 -3.70
CA LEU A 87 -5.97 -1.20 -3.65
C LEU A 87 -7.04 -0.20 -3.20
N GLU A 88 -8.28 -0.37 -3.65
CA GLU A 88 -9.44 0.41 -3.20
C GLU A 88 -9.78 0.14 -1.72
N GLU A 89 -9.70 -1.12 -1.29
CA GLU A 89 -9.81 -1.51 0.13
C GLU A 89 -8.73 -0.81 0.96
N LEU A 90 -7.48 -0.78 0.49
CA LEU A 90 -6.38 -0.12 1.18
C LEU A 90 -6.60 1.39 1.31
N ALA A 91 -7.07 2.02 0.24
CA ALA A 91 -7.45 3.44 0.24
C ALA A 91 -8.55 3.71 1.28
N THR A 92 -9.61 2.91 1.25
CA THR A 92 -10.77 3.06 2.14
C THR A 92 -10.37 2.91 3.61
N LEU A 93 -9.67 1.83 3.95
CA LEU A 93 -9.25 1.55 5.32
C LEU A 93 -8.31 2.62 5.86
N SER A 94 -7.28 2.99 5.11
CA SER A 94 -6.31 4.00 5.54
C SER A 94 -6.94 5.39 5.71
N CYS A 95 -7.84 5.80 4.81
CA CYS A 95 -8.49 7.10 4.90
C CYS A 95 -9.51 7.18 6.03
N CYS A 96 -10.33 6.14 6.21
CA CYS A 96 -11.29 6.09 7.31
C CYS A 96 -10.60 5.98 8.67
N ALA A 97 -9.49 5.23 8.75
CA ALA A 97 -8.62 5.23 9.92
C ALA A 97 -8.10 6.64 10.22
N ASN A 98 -7.53 7.34 9.23
CA ASN A 98 -7.00 8.68 9.41
C ASN A 98 -8.05 9.73 9.84
N GLN A 99 -9.30 9.57 9.40
CA GLN A 99 -10.41 10.46 9.76
C GLN A 99 -11.06 10.12 11.12
N ASN A 100 -10.78 8.96 11.69
CA ASN A 100 -11.32 8.57 12.99
C ASN A 100 -10.55 9.26 14.13
N GLY A 101 -11.13 10.33 14.67
CA GLY A 101 -10.51 11.14 15.73
C GLY A 101 -10.17 10.35 17.01
N LYS A 102 -11.02 9.40 17.42
CA LYS A 102 -10.77 8.55 18.59
C LYS A 102 -9.57 7.63 18.36
N LEU A 103 -9.51 7.02 17.18
CA LEU A 103 -8.37 6.18 16.79
C LEU A 103 -7.08 7.00 16.74
N LYS A 104 -7.12 8.20 16.15
CA LYS A 104 -5.97 9.10 16.05
C LYS A 104 -5.40 9.41 17.43
N GLU A 105 -6.23 9.85 18.36
CA GLU A 105 -5.79 10.19 19.72
C GLU A 105 -5.16 8.98 20.43
N LEU A 106 -5.86 7.84 20.41
CA LEU A 106 -5.40 6.60 21.04
C LEU A 106 -4.07 6.09 20.46
N VAL A 107 -3.96 6.05 19.13
CA VAL A 107 -2.79 5.51 18.44
C VAL A 107 -1.60 6.48 18.50
N SER A 108 -1.82 7.80 18.43
CA SER A 108 -0.74 8.78 18.62
C SER A 108 -0.12 8.66 20.01
N GLN A 109 -0.93 8.46 21.07
CA GLN A 109 -0.42 8.20 22.41
C GLN A 109 0.33 6.86 22.49
N PHE A 110 -0.20 5.81 21.84
CA PHE A 110 0.43 4.50 21.80
C PHE A 110 1.83 4.54 21.15
N LEU A 111 1.93 5.13 19.97
CA LEU A 111 3.17 5.20 19.19
C LEU A 111 4.20 6.14 19.83
N GLY A 112 3.74 7.15 20.57
CA GLY A 112 4.58 8.17 21.21
C GLY A 112 5.18 9.17 20.22
N GLU A 113 5.98 10.11 20.73
CA GLU A 113 6.69 11.08 19.91
C GLU A 113 7.90 10.46 19.21
N GLN A 114 7.69 9.74 18.10
CA GLN A 114 8.78 9.36 17.22
C GLN A 114 9.11 10.48 16.25
N LYS A 115 9.86 11.50 16.71
CA LYS A 115 10.52 12.45 15.80
C LYS A 115 11.79 11.82 15.24
N GLY A 116 11.63 10.94 14.26
CA GLY A 116 12.76 10.52 13.44
C GLY A 116 13.24 11.69 12.59
N TYR A 117 14.49 12.12 12.74
CA TYR A 117 15.15 12.98 11.75
C TYR A 117 15.24 12.18 10.45
N GLU A 118 14.35 12.46 9.52
CA GLU A 118 14.34 11.80 8.23
C GLU A 118 14.72 12.78 7.15
N SER A 119 15.74 12.39 6.39
CA SER A 119 16.11 13.04 5.15
C SER A 119 14.91 13.13 4.24
N GLU A 120 14.68 14.33 3.71
CA GLU A 120 13.62 14.61 2.76
C GLU A 120 14.23 14.71 1.36
N VAL A 121 13.64 14.01 0.40
CA VAL A 121 13.92 14.23 -1.01
C VAL A 121 12.97 15.31 -1.50
N VAL A 122 13.54 16.39 -2.02
CA VAL A 122 12.81 17.50 -2.64
C VAL A 122 13.14 17.54 -4.12
N ASP A 123 12.12 17.70 -4.95
CA ASP A 123 12.30 17.87 -6.39
C ASP A 123 12.80 19.29 -6.67
N LEU A 124 13.61 19.43 -7.72
CA LEU A 124 14.05 20.75 -8.18
C LEU A 124 12.87 21.61 -8.67
N GLU A 125 11.88 20.97 -9.27
CA GLU A 125 10.61 21.58 -9.69
C GLU A 125 9.45 20.76 -9.12
N GLU A 126 8.79 21.29 -8.09
CA GLU A 126 7.69 20.57 -7.44
C GLU A 126 6.42 20.61 -8.30
N LYS A 127 5.91 19.42 -8.64
CA LYS A 127 4.56 19.29 -9.21
C LYS A 127 3.54 19.23 -8.07
N LYS A 128 2.71 20.26 -7.97
CA LYS A 128 1.58 20.26 -7.06
C LYS A 128 0.47 19.34 -7.58
N ILE A 129 0.11 18.34 -6.79
CA ILE A 129 -1.06 17.50 -7.02
C ILE A 129 -1.98 17.67 -5.82
N GLU A 130 -3.24 17.94 -6.10
CA GLU A 130 -4.25 18.17 -5.09
C GLU A 130 -5.56 17.49 -5.48
N ILE A 131 -6.10 16.70 -4.56
CA ILE A 131 -7.36 15.99 -4.75
C ILE A 131 -8.23 16.06 -3.49
N GLU A 132 -9.54 16.01 -3.68
CA GLU A 132 -10.49 15.82 -2.60
C GLU A 132 -10.84 14.34 -2.46
N VAL A 133 -10.72 13.81 -1.24
CA VAL A 133 -10.93 12.40 -0.90
C VAL A 133 -12.07 12.27 0.09
N ASN A 134 -13.18 11.68 -0.34
CA ASN A 134 -14.35 11.44 0.48
C ASN A 134 -14.59 9.92 0.59
N PRO A 135 -13.94 9.24 1.55
CA PRO A 135 -14.01 7.79 1.66
C PRO A 135 -15.37 7.34 2.23
N ASP A 136 -15.88 6.22 1.73
CA ASP A 136 -17.08 5.59 2.28
C ASP A 136 -16.72 4.71 3.48
N CYS A 137 -16.79 5.28 4.68
CA CYS A 137 -16.42 4.58 5.91
C CYS A 137 -17.48 3.58 6.41
N THR A 138 -18.61 3.43 5.71
CA THR A 138 -19.59 2.38 6.03
C THR A 138 -19.06 0.98 5.69
N LYS A 139 -18.05 0.89 4.82
CA LYS A 139 -17.36 -0.36 4.43
C LYS A 139 -16.29 -0.80 5.43
N VAL A 140 -16.03 -0.01 6.47
CA VAL A 140 -15.03 -0.31 7.50
C VAL A 140 -15.73 -0.88 8.72
N LEU A 141 -15.34 -2.10 9.10
CA LEU A 141 -15.79 -2.75 10.32
C LEU A 141 -14.82 -2.37 11.44
N TRP A 142 -15.30 -1.57 12.38
CA TRP A 142 -14.53 -1.17 13.56
C TRP A 142 -14.64 -2.24 14.63
N SER A 143 -13.55 -2.48 15.36
CA SER A 143 -13.62 -3.29 16.58
C SER A 143 -14.61 -2.68 17.57
N GLU A 144 -15.40 -3.52 18.24
CA GLU A 144 -16.39 -3.07 19.25
C GLU A 144 -15.73 -2.18 20.32
N GLU A 145 -14.49 -2.53 20.69
CA GLU A 145 -13.67 -1.74 21.59
C GLU A 145 -12.27 -1.55 20.99
N LEU A 146 -11.84 -0.28 20.86
CA LEU A 146 -10.50 0.07 20.39
C LEU A 146 -9.49 -0.20 21.51
N LYS A 147 -9.03 -1.45 21.63
CA LYS A 147 -7.99 -1.85 22.59
C LYS A 147 -6.62 -1.85 21.94
N LEU A 148 -5.65 -1.24 22.62
CA LEU A 148 -4.24 -1.36 22.27
C LEU A 148 -3.65 -2.63 22.89
N PRO A 149 -2.68 -3.28 22.23
CA PRO A 149 -2.04 -4.46 22.79
C PRO A 149 -1.14 -4.09 23.97
N GLU A 150 -1.15 -4.90 25.02
CA GLU A 150 -0.21 -4.78 26.13
C GLU A 150 1.18 -5.24 25.71
N GLN A 151 2.22 -4.52 26.13
CA GLN A 151 3.59 -4.89 25.83
C GLN A 151 4.02 -6.04 26.75
N THR A 152 4.30 -7.20 26.17
CA THR A 152 4.85 -8.37 26.88
C THR A 152 6.30 -8.59 26.47
N GLU A 153 7.18 -8.77 27.44
CA GLU A 153 8.61 -8.96 27.17
C GLU A 153 8.86 -10.21 26.30
N GLY A 154 9.70 -10.06 25.28
CA GLY A 154 10.09 -11.15 24.37
C GLY A 154 9.00 -11.63 23.39
N LYS A 155 7.82 -11.01 23.34
CA LYS A 155 6.72 -11.41 22.45
C LYS A 155 6.10 -10.21 21.72
N TRP A 156 5.68 -10.43 20.48
CA TRP A 156 4.81 -9.49 19.77
C TRP A 156 3.36 -9.77 20.14
N THR A 157 2.65 -8.73 20.58
CA THR A 157 1.22 -8.73 20.87
C THR A 157 0.51 -7.83 19.87
N THR A 158 -0.71 -8.21 19.49
CA THR A 158 -1.46 -7.53 18.43
C THR A 158 -2.90 -7.33 18.81
N SER A 159 -3.46 -6.15 18.54
CA SER A 159 -4.89 -5.88 18.63
C SER A 159 -5.41 -5.42 17.28
N GLU A 160 -6.52 -5.98 16.84
CA GLU A 160 -7.22 -5.50 15.65
C GLU A 160 -8.11 -4.30 16.01
N LEU A 161 -8.04 -3.26 15.18
CA LEU A 161 -8.71 -1.99 15.41
C LEU A 161 -9.84 -1.77 14.40
N ALA A 162 -9.63 -2.22 13.16
CA ALA A 162 -10.59 -2.13 12.09
C ALA A 162 -10.26 -3.11 10.96
N SER A 163 -11.23 -3.41 10.11
CA SER A 163 -11.04 -4.20 8.89
C SER A 163 -11.91 -3.69 7.73
N THR A 164 -11.50 -4.04 6.52
CA THR A 164 -12.34 -3.94 5.32
C THR A 164 -11.95 -5.07 4.37
N GLY A 165 -12.94 -5.82 3.88
CA GLY A 165 -12.69 -6.97 3.01
C GLY A 165 -11.62 -7.91 3.58
N LYS A 166 -10.43 -7.91 2.95
CA LYS A 166 -9.29 -8.78 3.31
C LYS A 166 -8.16 -8.05 4.04
N LEU A 167 -8.35 -6.78 4.39
CA LEU A 167 -7.36 -5.93 5.04
C LEU A 167 -7.75 -5.61 6.48
N TYR A 168 -6.74 -5.60 7.35
CA TYR A 168 -6.91 -5.42 8.79
C TYR A 168 -5.95 -4.35 9.29
N LEU A 169 -6.48 -3.35 9.97
CA LEU A 169 -5.73 -2.36 10.71
C LEU A 169 -5.46 -2.92 12.12
N LYS A 170 -4.19 -3.05 12.49
CA LYS A 170 -3.79 -3.62 13.79
C LYS A 170 -2.76 -2.72 14.48
N ALA A 171 -2.84 -2.64 15.80
CA ALA A 171 -1.74 -2.15 16.63
C ALA A 171 -0.87 -3.34 17.05
N LEU A 172 0.45 -3.14 17.03
CA LEU A 172 1.45 -4.13 17.40
C LEU A 172 2.34 -3.54 18.51
N ALA A 173 2.53 -4.30 19.60
CA ALA A 173 3.50 -4.01 20.64
C ALA A 173 4.52 -5.14 20.75
N GLY A 174 5.78 -4.80 20.98
CA GLY A 174 6.88 -5.75 21.09
C GLY A 174 8.19 -5.01 21.31
N GLN A 175 9.19 -5.28 20.46
CA GLN A 175 10.44 -4.50 20.43
C GLN A 175 10.21 -3.04 20.00
N ALA A 176 9.13 -2.80 19.26
CA ALA A 176 8.66 -1.46 18.91
C ALA A 176 7.13 -1.43 18.98
N LYS A 177 6.56 -0.22 19.00
CA LYS A 177 5.12 -0.01 18.86
C LYS A 177 4.85 0.45 17.44
N LEU A 178 3.95 -0.25 16.76
CA LEU A 178 3.67 -0.01 15.35
C LEU A 178 2.17 -0.10 15.11
N LEU A 179 1.68 0.74 14.20
CA LEU A 179 0.42 0.52 13.52
C LEU A 179 0.69 -0.27 12.24
N THR A 180 -0.21 -1.15 11.81
CA THR A 180 -0.03 -1.89 10.57
C THR A 180 -1.35 -2.03 9.83
N ILE A 181 -1.27 -2.07 8.50
CA ILE A 181 -2.31 -2.68 7.67
C ILE A 181 -1.75 -3.99 7.12
N SER A 182 -2.43 -5.09 7.38
CA SER A 182 -2.04 -6.42 6.91
C SER A 182 -3.16 -7.11 6.18
N THR A 183 -2.83 -8.10 5.34
CA THR A 183 -3.81 -9.14 4.99
C THR A 183 -3.97 -10.12 6.16
N GLU A 184 -4.75 -11.19 5.99
CA GLU A 184 -4.84 -12.29 6.97
C GLU A 184 -3.46 -12.85 7.36
N ARG A 185 -2.49 -12.82 6.45
CA ARG A 185 -1.11 -13.29 6.71
C ARG A 185 -0.27 -12.15 7.30
N PRO A 186 0.23 -12.26 8.55
CA PRO A 186 0.92 -11.16 9.24
C PRO A 186 2.18 -10.64 8.53
N GLN A 187 2.84 -11.49 7.75
CA GLN A 187 4.06 -11.13 7.00
C GLN A 187 3.80 -10.19 5.83
N ASN A 188 2.56 -10.16 5.30
CA ASN A 188 2.16 -9.27 4.23
C ASN A 188 1.51 -8.02 4.84
N SER A 189 2.33 -7.09 5.28
CA SER A 189 1.87 -5.93 6.03
C SER A 189 2.75 -4.71 5.86
N ILE A 190 2.10 -3.55 5.79
CA ILE A 190 2.76 -2.25 5.80
C ILE A 190 2.63 -1.63 7.18
N LYS A 191 3.78 -1.29 7.77
CA LYS A 191 3.93 -0.86 9.16
C LYS A 191 4.22 0.63 9.25
N PHE A 192 3.65 1.29 10.24
CA PHE A 192 3.79 2.71 10.51
C PHE A 192 4.20 2.91 11.96
N ASN A 193 5.14 3.82 12.16
CA ASN A 193 5.60 4.26 13.47
C ASN A 193 5.01 5.62 13.87
N SER A 194 4.20 6.23 13.00
CA SER A 194 3.44 7.45 13.27
C SER A 194 2.06 7.37 12.62
N PHE A 195 1.10 8.10 13.18
CA PHE A 195 -0.25 8.16 12.62
C PHE A 195 -0.28 8.99 11.33
N GLU A 196 0.61 9.98 11.21
CA GLU A 196 0.75 10.82 10.03
C GLU A 196 1.06 9.98 8.79
N ARG A 197 1.92 8.95 8.90
CA ARG A 197 2.22 8.05 7.77
C ARG A 197 1.01 7.24 7.32
N LEU A 198 0.10 6.87 8.23
CA LEU A 198 -1.16 6.26 7.82
C LEU A 198 -1.98 7.23 6.96
N GLY A 199 -2.03 8.50 7.36
CA GLY A 199 -2.64 9.57 6.56
C GLY A 199 -1.94 9.79 5.22
N SER A 200 -0.61 9.74 5.19
CA SER A 200 0.18 9.80 3.96
C SER A 200 -0.10 8.63 3.02
N LEU A 201 -0.26 7.42 3.55
CA LEU A 201 -0.68 6.27 2.74
C LEU A 201 -2.07 6.51 2.11
N CYS A 202 -3.04 6.99 2.89
CA CYS A 202 -4.36 7.34 2.36
C CYS A 202 -4.25 8.29 1.16
N CYS A 203 -3.46 9.35 1.28
CA CYS A 203 -3.28 10.31 0.20
C CYS A 203 -2.51 9.73 -0.99
N PHE A 204 -1.43 8.99 -0.76
CA PHE A 204 -0.66 8.34 -1.81
C PHE A 204 -1.54 7.42 -2.66
N VAL A 205 -2.31 6.54 -2.01
CA VAL A 205 -3.16 5.57 -2.71
C VAL A 205 -4.29 6.27 -3.45
N ASN A 206 -4.88 7.34 -2.92
CA ASN A 206 -5.93 8.08 -3.63
C ASN A 206 -5.42 8.88 -4.83
N ILE A 207 -4.22 9.49 -4.72
CA ILE A 207 -3.57 10.12 -5.88
C ILE A 207 -3.27 9.07 -6.94
N LEU A 208 -2.76 7.91 -6.54
CA LEU A 208 -2.52 6.79 -7.44
C LEU A 208 -3.82 6.32 -8.11
N LEU A 209 -4.90 6.10 -7.36
CA LEU A 209 -6.19 5.69 -7.91
C LEU A 209 -6.75 6.73 -8.89
N ASN A 210 -6.55 8.02 -8.63
CA ASN A 210 -6.91 9.08 -9.57
C ASN A 210 -6.10 8.96 -10.88
N LYS A 211 -4.77 8.76 -10.79
CA LYS A 211 -3.94 8.52 -11.99
C LYS A 211 -4.26 7.23 -12.74
N LEU A 212 -4.65 6.18 -12.02
CA LEU A 212 -5.10 4.93 -12.63
C LEU A 212 -6.41 5.09 -13.38
N LYS A 213 -7.33 5.93 -12.88
CA LYS A 213 -8.57 6.29 -13.60
C LYS A 213 -8.26 7.06 -14.89
N ASP A 214 -7.29 7.96 -14.86
CA ASP A 214 -6.85 8.68 -16.07
C ASP A 214 -6.10 7.76 -17.07
N CYS A 215 -5.68 6.57 -16.63
CA CYS A 215 -4.86 5.62 -17.38
C CYS A 215 -5.46 4.20 -17.42
N GLU A 216 -6.72 4.07 -17.87
CA GLU A 216 -7.44 2.79 -17.88
C GLU A 216 -6.73 1.67 -18.67
N GLY A 217 -5.93 2.03 -19.68
CA GLY A 217 -5.14 1.07 -20.44
C GLY A 217 -4.12 0.32 -19.58
N LEU A 218 -3.58 0.95 -18.54
CA LEU A 218 -2.68 0.31 -17.58
C LEU A 218 -3.39 -0.74 -16.73
N ILE A 219 -4.59 -0.43 -16.23
CA ILE A 219 -5.44 -1.38 -15.49
C ILE A 219 -5.71 -2.58 -16.39
N SER A 220 -6.19 -2.32 -17.61
CA SER A 220 -6.53 -3.35 -18.59
C SER A 220 -5.35 -4.23 -19.00
N ALA A 221 -4.14 -3.66 -19.08
CA ALA A 221 -2.92 -4.38 -19.42
C ALA A 221 -2.45 -5.31 -18.29
N ILE A 222 -2.58 -4.89 -17.03
CA ILE A 222 -2.07 -5.65 -15.87
C ILE A 222 -3.06 -6.75 -15.42
N SER A 223 -4.38 -6.50 -15.46
CA SER A 223 -5.40 -7.41 -14.91
C SER A 223 -5.24 -8.89 -15.31
N PRO A 224 -4.98 -9.24 -16.59
CA PRO A 224 -4.80 -10.65 -16.98
C PRO A 224 -3.64 -11.36 -16.27
N PHE A 225 -2.64 -10.61 -15.81
CA PHE A 225 -1.50 -11.18 -15.08
C PHE A 225 -1.77 -11.39 -13.59
N LEU A 226 -2.75 -10.66 -13.03
CA LEU A 226 -3.19 -10.75 -11.64
C LEU A 226 -4.09 -11.98 -11.41
N GLU A 227 -4.93 -12.31 -12.39
CA GLU A 227 -5.93 -13.38 -12.34
C GLU A 227 -5.38 -14.80 -12.51
N LYS A 228 -4.07 -14.97 -12.74
CA LYS A 228 -3.53 -16.27 -13.17
C LYS A 228 -3.62 -17.32 -12.07
N GLU A 229 -4.68 -18.14 -12.10
CA GLU A 229 -4.71 -19.43 -11.42
C GLU A 229 -3.49 -20.23 -11.87
N THR A 230 -2.51 -20.39 -10.97
CA THR A 230 -1.50 -21.43 -11.12
C THR A 230 -2.25 -22.74 -11.26
N ARG A 231 -2.30 -23.30 -12.48
CA ARG A 231 -2.66 -24.70 -12.71
C ARG A 231 -1.92 -25.52 -11.67
N THR A 232 -2.65 -25.95 -10.65
CA THR A 232 -2.12 -26.74 -9.55
C THR A 232 -1.47 -27.95 -10.21
N ARG A 233 -0.14 -28.08 -10.11
CA ARG A 233 0.52 -29.34 -10.45
C ARG A 233 -0.14 -30.38 -9.56
N ARG A 234 -1.06 -31.18 -10.13
CA ARG A 234 -1.53 -32.41 -9.52
C ARG A 234 -0.28 -33.17 -9.13
N ARG A 235 0.03 -33.23 -7.83
CA ARG A 235 0.97 -34.21 -7.30
C ARG A 235 0.42 -35.57 -7.77
N LYS A 236 1.12 -36.21 -8.71
CA LYS A 236 0.92 -37.65 -8.93
C LYS A 236 1.25 -38.30 -7.59
N LYS A 237 0.27 -38.98 -7.01
CA LYS A 237 0.48 -39.95 -5.93
C LYS A 237 1.48 -41.00 -6.41
#